data_AF-A0A5N5EB18-F1
#
_entry.id   AF-A0A5N5EB18-F1
#
_cell.length_a   1.000
_cell.length_b   1.000
_cell.length_c   1.000
_cell.angle_alpha   90.00
_cell.angle_beta   90.00
_cell.angle_gamma   90.00
#
_symmetry.space_group_name_H-M   'P 1'
#
loop_
_entity.id
_entity.type
_entity.pdbx_description
1 polymer ?
#
loop_
_entity_poly.entity_id
_entity_poly.type
_entity_poly.pdbx_seq_one_letter_code
_entity_poly.pdbx_strand_id
1 'polypeptide(L)'
;MSSDLRFSGPWDDRLPDPVPVIHRNLDVSVGGRELTTLTREHLEYWVRCIELQRGNTFMVVARADEPGFIQTYRNSATDFDLEWCDAPPPAPSRQAVVNDEAQIVALLWAWLKRDYTELDALDWESVDRN
;
A
#
# COMPACT_ATOMS: atom_id res chain seq x y z
N MET A 1 -13.59 -2.78 39.86
CA MET A 1 -13.52 -2.49 38.42
C MET A 1 -14.30 -1.22 38.18
N SER A 2 -13.64 -0.14 37.75
CA SER A 2 -14.34 1.10 37.34
C SER A 2 -14.51 1.05 35.84
N SER A 3 -15.75 0.97 35.37
CA SER A 3 -16.09 1.14 33.95
C SER A 3 -15.69 2.55 33.53
N ASP A 4 -14.98 2.72 32.42
CA ASP A 4 -14.69 4.05 31.86
C ASP A 4 -16.01 4.68 31.39
N LEU A 5 -16.37 5.81 32.01
CA LEU A 5 -17.63 6.53 31.77
C LEU A 5 -17.76 7.07 30.34
N ARG A 6 -16.69 7.05 29.53
CA ARG A 6 -16.78 7.35 28.09
C ARG A 6 -17.54 6.29 27.29
N PHE A 7 -17.72 5.10 27.86
CA PHE A 7 -18.47 4.00 27.24
C PHE A 7 -19.82 3.74 27.93
N SER A 8 -20.30 4.67 28.77
CA SER A 8 -21.64 4.58 29.35
C SER A 8 -22.68 5.29 28.47
N GLY A 9 -23.43 4.51 27.70
CA GLY A 9 -24.52 4.94 26.82
C GLY A 9 -24.97 3.77 25.95
N PRO A 10 -26.13 3.83 25.28
CA PRO A 10 -26.45 2.88 24.23
C PRO A 10 -25.33 2.94 23.19
N TRP A 11 -24.73 1.80 22.88
CA TRP A 11 -23.79 1.68 21.76
C TRP A 11 -24.55 2.10 20.50
N ASP A 12 -24.20 3.26 19.95
CA ASP A 12 -24.70 3.67 18.63
C ASP A 12 -23.78 2.99 17.61
N ASP A 13 -24.24 1.88 17.03
CA ASP A 13 -23.55 1.12 15.97
C ASP A 13 -23.49 1.91 14.64
N ARG A 14 -23.40 3.23 14.72
CA ARG A 14 -23.33 4.12 13.58
C ARG A 14 -21.88 4.22 13.14
N LEU A 15 -21.59 3.48 12.07
CA LEU A 15 -20.35 3.66 11.34
C LEU A 15 -20.24 5.12 10.86
N PRO A 16 -19.01 5.66 10.78
CA PRO A 16 -18.81 6.97 10.17
C PRO A 16 -19.37 6.97 8.73
N ASP A 17 -19.83 8.14 8.29
CA ASP A 17 -20.34 8.34 6.93
C ASP A 17 -19.35 9.23 6.16
N PRO A 18 -18.68 8.72 5.10
CA PRO A 18 -18.83 7.37 4.54
C PRO A 18 -18.17 6.29 5.39
N VAL A 19 -18.68 5.06 5.26
CA VAL A 19 -18.07 3.88 5.90
C VAL A 19 -16.67 3.66 5.32
N PRO A 20 -15.62 3.57 6.15
CA PRO A 20 -14.27 3.34 5.68
C PRO A 20 -14.16 2.00 4.95
N VAL A 21 -13.53 2.02 3.77
CA VAL A 21 -13.21 0.80 3.04
C VAL A 21 -11.96 0.17 3.65
N ILE A 22 -12.06 -1.12 3.98
CA ILE A 22 -10.97 -1.90 4.57
C ILE A 22 -10.69 -3.09 3.66
N HIS A 23 -9.51 -3.12 3.05
CA HIS A 23 -8.99 -4.30 2.38
C HIS A 23 -8.40 -5.26 3.41
N ARG A 24 -8.71 -6.55 3.27
CA ARG A 24 -8.33 -7.64 4.20
C ARG A 24 -7.64 -8.76 3.41
N ASN A 25 -7.09 -9.74 4.13
CA ASN A 25 -6.39 -10.90 3.56
C ASN A 25 -5.20 -10.49 2.69
N LEU A 26 -4.45 -9.51 3.17
CA LEU A 26 -3.25 -9.02 2.51
C LEU A 26 -2.00 -9.58 3.20
N ASP A 27 -0.91 -9.67 2.45
CA ASP A 27 0.45 -9.84 2.96
C ASP A 27 1.18 -8.52 2.69
N VAL A 28 1.28 -7.67 3.71
CA VAL A 28 1.88 -6.33 3.59
C VAL A 28 3.07 -6.21 4.50
N SER A 29 4.23 -5.88 3.94
CA SER A 29 5.44 -5.55 4.69
C SER A 29 5.81 -4.09 4.48
N VAL A 30 6.02 -3.34 5.56
CA VAL A 30 6.52 -1.96 5.51
C VAL A 30 7.59 -1.74 6.57
N GLY A 31 8.84 -1.53 6.14
CA GLY A 31 9.95 -1.26 7.06
C GLY A 31 10.12 -2.32 8.16
N GLY A 32 9.89 -3.60 7.84
CA GLY A 32 9.96 -4.72 8.79
C GLY A 32 8.71 -4.90 9.67
N ARG A 33 7.62 -4.18 9.40
CA ARG A 33 6.31 -4.39 10.02
C ARG A 33 5.39 -5.13 9.06
N GLU A 34 4.68 -6.13 9.58
CA GLU A 34 3.71 -6.91 8.82
C GLU A 34 2.28 -6.46 9.14
N LEU A 35 1.44 -6.35 8.12
CA LEU A 35 0.03 -5.99 8.22
C LEU A 35 -0.81 -6.92 7.35
N THR A 36 -2.03 -7.22 7.79
CA THR A 36 -2.98 -8.08 7.04
C THR A 36 -4.19 -7.31 6.51
N THR A 37 -4.26 -6.02 6.81
CA THR A 37 -5.36 -5.13 6.39
C THR A 37 -4.81 -3.76 6.05
N LEU A 38 -5.44 -3.09 5.08
CA LEU A 38 -5.14 -1.71 4.70
C LEU A 38 -6.42 -0.91 4.53
N THR A 39 -6.41 0.31 5.07
CA THR A 39 -7.33 1.39 4.70
C THR A 39 -6.55 2.42 3.88
N ARG A 40 -7.25 3.40 3.31
CA ARG A 40 -6.58 4.48 2.59
C ARG A 40 -5.70 5.31 3.53
N GLU A 41 -6.17 5.57 4.74
CA GLU A 41 -5.43 6.30 5.78
C GLU A 41 -4.16 5.54 6.21
N HIS A 42 -4.21 4.21 6.26
CA HIS A 42 -3.00 3.40 6.48
C HIS A 42 -1.98 3.59 5.36
N LEU A 43 -2.40 3.57 4.09
CA LEU A 43 -1.49 3.84 2.98
C LEU A 43 -0.88 5.24 3.08
N GLU A 44 -1.71 6.26 3.33
CA GLU A 44 -1.26 7.65 3.48
C GLU A 44 -0.23 7.80 4.60
N TYR A 45 -0.46 7.15 5.74
CA TYR A 45 0.47 7.15 6.85
C TYR A 45 1.78 6.43 6.50
N TRP A 46 1.70 5.20 5.97
CA TRP A 46 2.88 4.38 5.73
C TRP A 46 3.75 4.92 4.61
N VAL A 47 3.17 5.43 3.52
CA VAL A 47 3.91 6.06 2.41
C VAL A 47 4.71 7.26 2.89
N ARG A 48 4.14 8.09 3.78
CA ARG A 48 4.86 9.22 4.41
C ARG A 48 6.02 8.77 5.29
N CYS A 49 5.93 7.60 5.89
CA CYS A 49 6.98 7.02 6.72
C CYS A 49 8.09 6.33 5.92
N ILE A 50 7.98 6.23 4.59
CA ILE A 50 9.04 5.69 3.74
C ILE A 50 10.16 6.73 3.64
N GLU A 51 11.23 6.49 4.40
CA GLU A 51 12.42 7.34 4.39
C GLU A 51 13.45 6.89 3.35
N LEU A 52 14.19 7.86 2.81
CA LEU A 52 15.38 7.61 1.99
C LEU A 52 16.52 7.15 2.90
N GLN A 53 16.79 5.84 2.96
CA GLN A 53 17.82 5.27 3.83
C GLN A 53 18.64 4.19 3.10
N ARG A 54 19.92 4.04 3.44
CA ARG A 54 20.73 2.91 2.95
C ARG A 54 20.16 1.59 3.49
N GLY A 55 19.64 0.77 2.58
CA GLY A 55 18.89 -0.45 2.90
C GLY A 55 17.40 -0.38 2.51
N ASN A 56 16.92 0.82 2.14
CA ASN A 56 15.58 1.22 1.70
C ASN A 56 14.42 0.64 2.52
N THR A 57 13.61 1.50 3.14
CA THR A 57 12.30 1.07 3.63
C THR A 57 11.42 0.80 2.42
N PHE A 58 11.05 -0.46 2.20
CA PHE A 58 10.07 -0.84 1.18
C PHE A 58 8.71 -0.96 1.83
N MET A 59 7.68 -0.58 1.09
CA MET A 59 6.33 -1.06 1.30
C MET A 59 6.01 -2.06 0.19
N VAL A 60 5.75 -3.31 0.56
CA VAL A 60 5.32 -4.38 -0.35
C VAL A 60 3.89 -4.74 0.01
N VAL A 61 3.00 -4.77 -0.98
CA VAL A 61 1.61 -5.13 -0.84
C VAL A 61 1.31 -6.32 -1.76
N ALA A 62 0.95 -7.45 -1.16
CA ALA A 62 0.48 -8.63 -1.86
C ALA A 62 -0.88 -9.06 -1.33
N ARG A 63 -1.59 -9.91 -2.08
CA ARG A 63 -2.80 -10.59 -1.61
C ARG A 63 -2.44 -12.02 -1.27
N ALA A 64 -2.94 -12.53 -0.16
CA ALA A 64 -2.57 -13.85 0.33
C ALA A 64 -3.00 -15.01 -0.62
N ASP A 65 -3.99 -14.77 -1.47
CA ASP A 65 -4.60 -15.75 -2.37
C ASP A 65 -4.24 -15.57 -3.84
N GLU A 66 -3.48 -14.53 -4.21
CA GLU A 66 -3.14 -14.23 -5.60
C GLU A 66 -1.63 -14.08 -5.80
N PRO A 67 -1.08 -14.60 -6.92
CA PRO A 67 0.31 -14.35 -7.27
C PRO A 67 0.53 -12.87 -7.61
N GLY A 68 1.70 -12.35 -7.25
CA GLY A 68 2.11 -10.99 -7.57
C GLY A 68 2.07 -10.02 -6.39
N PHE A 69 2.58 -8.81 -6.61
CA PHE A 69 2.66 -7.75 -5.62
C PHE A 69 2.79 -6.40 -6.30
N ILE A 70 2.48 -5.35 -5.56
CA ILE A 70 2.89 -3.98 -5.86
C ILE A 70 3.75 -3.48 -4.71
N GLN A 71 4.88 -2.85 -5.01
CA GLN A 71 5.78 -2.33 -4.01
C GLN A 71 6.26 -0.93 -4.34
N THR A 72 6.65 -0.18 -3.33
CA THR A 72 7.28 1.12 -3.50
C THR A 72 8.36 1.37 -2.46
N TYR A 73 9.34 2.18 -2.85
CA TYR A 73 10.36 2.72 -1.96
C TYR A 73 10.77 4.11 -2.43
N ARG A 74 11.31 4.90 -1.51
CA ARG A 74 11.83 6.23 -1.81
C ARG A 74 13.22 6.10 -2.44
N ASN A 75 13.36 6.60 -3.67
CA ASN A 75 14.60 6.56 -4.45
C ASN A 75 15.36 7.89 -4.41
N SER A 76 14.65 9.00 -4.20
CA SER A 76 15.25 10.33 -4.01
C SER A 76 14.47 11.15 -2.97
N ALA A 77 14.83 12.43 -2.78
CA ALA A 77 14.05 13.30 -1.89
C ALA A 77 12.58 13.45 -2.35
N THR A 78 12.33 13.36 -3.66
CA THR A 78 11.01 13.56 -4.27
C THR A 78 10.46 12.31 -4.94
N ASP A 79 11.32 11.37 -5.31
CA ASP A 79 10.95 10.29 -6.21
C ASP A 79 10.78 8.98 -5.46
N PHE A 80 9.71 8.29 -5.83
CA PHE A 80 9.41 6.92 -5.47
C PHE A 80 9.55 6.04 -6.70
N ASP A 81 10.20 4.91 -6.51
CA ASP A 81 10.11 3.83 -7.47
C ASP A 81 8.87 3.01 -7.08
N LEU A 82 8.01 2.76 -8.07
CA LEU A 82 6.87 1.87 -7.97
C LEU A 82 7.14 0.65 -8.84
N GLU A 83 7.07 -0.54 -8.27
CA GLU A 83 7.24 -1.80 -8.98
C GLU A 83 5.97 -2.63 -8.86
N TRP A 84 5.51 -3.19 -9.97
CA TRP A 84 4.36 -4.09 -10.02
C TRP A 84 4.78 -5.39 -10.70
N CYS A 85 4.56 -6.51 -10.02
CA CYS A 85 4.77 -7.85 -10.56
C CYS A 85 3.47 -8.65 -10.51
N ASP A 86 3.18 -9.38 -11.60
CA ASP A 86 1.98 -10.23 -11.69
C ASP A 86 2.22 -11.66 -11.15
N ALA A 87 3.48 -12.00 -10.82
CA ALA A 87 3.85 -13.29 -10.25
C ALA A 87 5.06 -13.18 -9.30
N PRO A 88 5.31 -14.16 -8.42
CA PRO A 88 6.52 -14.17 -7.60
C PRO A 88 7.80 -14.24 -8.46
N PRO A 89 8.95 -13.76 -7.93
CA PRO A 89 10.24 -13.95 -8.58
C PRO A 89 10.48 -15.41 -8.98
N PRO A 90 11.14 -15.68 -10.12
CA PRO A 90 11.88 -14.74 -10.97
C PRO A 90 11.03 -14.12 -12.11
N ALA A 91 9.71 -14.01 -11.96
CA ALA A 91 8.90 -13.32 -12.95
C ALA A 91 9.38 -11.87 -13.16
N PRO A 92 9.38 -11.37 -14.41
CA PRO A 92 9.75 -9.98 -14.68
C PRO A 92 8.74 -9.05 -14.00
N SER A 93 9.25 -7.96 -13.46
CA SER A 93 8.43 -6.89 -12.91
C SER A 93 8.48 -5.68 -13.82
N ARG A 94 7.54 -4.77 -13.62
CA ARG A 94 7.53 -3.46 -14.27
C ARG A 94 7.77 -2.39 -13.24
N GLN A 95 8.56 -1.39 -13.59
CA GLN A 95 8.95 -0.29 -12.72
C GLN A 95 8.58 1.05 -13.35
N ALA A 96 8.12 1.99 -12.54
CA ALA A 96 7.87 3.37 -12.92
C ALA A 96 8.33 4.32 -11.81
N VAL A 97 8.73 5.53 -12.18
CA VAL A 97 9.08 6.59 -11.22
C VAL A 97 7.87 7.50 -11.01
N VAL A 98 7.53 7.74 -9.75
CA VAL A 98 6.42 8.59 -9.33
C VAL A 98 6.95 9.63 -8.35
N ASN A 99 6.66 10.91 -8.55
CA ASN A 99 7.25 12.01 -7.80
C ASN A 99 6.28 12.69 -6.82
N ASP A 100 5.17 12.02 -6.51
CA ASP A 100 4.14 12.49 -5.58
C ASP A 100 3.64 11.37 -4.67
N GLU A 101 3.65 11.63 -3.36
CA GLU A 101 3.15 10.70 -2.34
C GLU A 101 1.65 10.42 -2.51
N ALA A 102 0.86 11.44 -2.86
CA ALA A 102 -0.57 11.27 -3.04
C ALA A 102 -0.87 10.38 -4.25
N GLN A 103 -0.09 10.52 -5.32
CA GLN A 103 -0.14 9.63 -6.47
C GLN A 103 0.25 8.19 -6.12
N ILE A 104 1.32 7.96 -5.33
CA ILE A 104 1.68 6.62 -4.85
C ILE A 104 0.53 5.99 -4.07
N VAL A 105 -0.09 6.72 -3.15
CA VAL A 105 -1.26 6.25 -2.40
C VAL A 105 -2.40 5.89 -3.35
N ALA A 106 -2.68 6.75 -4.34
CA ALA A 106 -3.74 6.51 -5.32
C ALA A 106 -3.50 5.22 -6.11
N LEU A 107 -2.27 5.00 -6.59
CA LEU A 107 -1.88 3.83 -7.37
C LEU A 107 -1.91 2.53 -6.55
N LEU A 108 -1.41 2.54 -5.31
CA LEU A 108 -1.52 1.39 -4.40
C LEU A 108 -2.98 1.09 -4.07
N TRP A 109 -3.80 2.11 -3.89
CA TRP A 109 -5.23 1.96 -3.64
C TRP A 109 -6.00 1.45 -4.87
N ALA A 110 -5.64 1.93 -6.06
CA ALA A 110 -6.14 1.47 -7.35
C ALA A 110 -5.85 -0.03 -7.56
N TRP A 111 -4.61 -0.43 -7.26
CA TRP A 111 -4.21 -1.84 -7.26
C TRP A 111 -5.08 -2.66 -6.31
N LEU A 112 -5.26 -2.22 -5.05
CA LEU A 112 -6.10 -2.90 -4.06
C LEU A 112 -7.56 -3.06 -4.52
N LYS A 113 -8.13 -2.06 -5.19
CA LYS A 113 -9.48 -2.07 -5.79
C LYS A 113 -9.61 -2.92 -7.06
N ARG A 114 -8.49 -3.36 -7.66
CA ARG A 114 -8.45 -3.97 -9.01
C ARG A 114 -8.93 -3.04 -10.13
N ASP A 115 -8.72 -1.74 -9.92
CA ASP A 115 -9.03 -0.70 -10.89
C ASP A 115 -7.70 -0.20 -11.44
N TYR A 116 -7.21 -0.86 -12.48
CA TYR A 116 -5.85 -0.65 -12.98
C TYR A 116 -5.74 0.54 -13.94
N THR A 117 -6.81 1.31 -14.14
CA THR A 117 -6.88 2.42 -15.11
C THR A 117 -5.71 3.41 -14.96
N GLU A 118 -5.41 3.83 -13.72
CA GLU A 118 -4.30 4.77 -13.45
C GLU A 118 -2.93 4.11 -13.55
N LEU A 119 -2.83 2.82 -13.19
CA LEU A 119 -1.59 2.06 -13.31
C LEU A 119 -1.24 1.83 -14.78
N ASP A 120 -2.21 1.47 -15.62
CA ASP A 120 -2.04 1.22 -17.05
C ASP A 120 -1.68 2.50 -17.83
N ALA A 121 -1.90 3.68 -17.23
CA ALA A 121 -1.52 4.98 -17.79
C ALA A 121 -0.06 5.38 -17.48
N LEU A 122 0.64 4.67 -16.58
CA LEU A 122 2.04 4.93 -16.29
C LEU A 122 2.94 4.42 -17.42
N ASP A 123 4.07 5.12 -17.61
CA ASP A 123 5.14 4.67 -18.50
C ASP A 123 6.01 3.65 -17.75
N TRP A 124 5.75 2.37 -18.01
CA TRP A 124 6.40 1.25 -17.33
C TRP A 124 7.65 0.79 -18.07
N GLU A 125 8.74 0.64 -17.34
CA GLU A 125 9.94 -0.05 -17.80
C GLU A 125 9.93 -1.52 -17.33
N SER A 126 10.28 -2.45 -18.22
CA SER A 126 10.41 -3.87 -17.86
C SER A 126 11.73 -4.12 -17.14
N VAL A 127 11.69 -4.87 -16.05
CA VAL A 127 12.84 -5.23 -15.23
C VAL A 127 12.91 -6.74 -15.07
N ASP A 128 13.97 -7.34 -15.61
CA ASP A 128 14.26 -8.75 -15.42
C ASP A 128 14.91 -8.96 -14.05
N ARG A 129 14.34 -9.86 -13.23
CA ARG A 129 14.97 -10.28 -11.96
C ARG A 129 15.82 -11.52 -12.22
N ASN A 130 17.13 -11.32 -12.33
CA ASN A 130 18.14 -12.39 -12.35
C ASN A 130 18.18 -13.18 -11.03
#